data_AF-A0A924K934-F1
#
_entry.id   AF-A0A924K934-F1
#
_cell.length_a   1.000
_cell.length_b   1.000
_cell.length_c   1.000
_cell.angle_alpha   90.00
_cell.angle_beta   90.00
_cell.angle_gamma   90.00
#
_symmetry.space_group_name_H-M   'P 1'
#
loop_
_entity.id
_entity.type
_entity.pdbx_description
1 polymer ?
#
loop_
_entity_poly.entity_id
_entity_poly.type
_entity_poly.pdbx_seq_one_letter_code
_entity_poly.pdbx_strand_id
1 'polypeptide(L)'
;VEVAATLLSEIDPPCIGFSIRLTPPAGAEISVTVEPMQAAVKVLCDQVGSAALPVLMQRASELLQRNFIRMAMERAGADLNKAATLLGINRQQLEMLNQGASNA
;
A
#
# COMPACT_ATOMS: atom_id res chain seq x y z
N VAL A 1 12.63 -17.63 -3.37
CA VAL A 1 12.14 -18.56 -4.41
C VAL A 1 12.29 -19.96 -3.85
N GLU A 2 11.19 -20.69 -3.77
CA GLU A 2 11.13 -22.06 -3.28
C GLU A 2 10.83 -22.98 -4.47
N VAL A 3 11.57 -24.09 -4.56
CA VAL A 3 11.39 -25.07 -5.63
C VAL A 3 11.18 -26.44 -4.98
N ALA A 4 10.08 -27.09 -5.33
CA ALA A 4 9.79 -28.45 -4.95
C ALA A 4 9.71 -29.33 -6.20
N ALA A 5 10.22 -30.56 -6.09
CA ALA A 5 10.11 -31.57 -7.12
C ALA A 5 9.27 -32.75 -6.60
N THR A 6 8.44 -33.31 -7.46
CA THR A 6 7.64 -34.49 -7.16
C THR A 6 7.77 -35.48 -8.31
N LEU A 7 8.11 -36.73 -7.99
CA LEU A 7 8.15 -37.81 -8.97
C LEU A 7 6.72 -38.28 -9.24
N LEU A 8 6.30 -38.23 -10.50
CA LEU A 8 4.98 -38.69 -10.95
C LEU A 8 5.15 -40.07 -11.61
N SER A 9 5.16 -41.11 -10.78
CA SER A 9 5.36 -42.50 -11.22
C SER A 9 4.12 -43.15 -11.84
N GLU A 10 2.95 -42.51 -11.77
CA GLU A 10 1.70 -43.01 -12.34
C GLU A 10 1.55 -42.71 -13.85
N ILE A 11 2.53 -42.01 -14.44
CA ILE A 11 2.60 -41.68 -15.86
C ILE A 11 3.70 -42.55 -16.49
N ASP A 12 3.45 -43.12 -17.68
CA ASP A 12 4.46 -43.85 -18.46
C ASP A 12 4.76 -43.08 -19.78
N PRO A 13 5.97 -42.51 -19.95
CA PRO A 13 7.13 -42.62 -19.06
C PRO A 13 7.01 -41.77 -17.79
N PRO A 14 7.63 -42.20 -16.67
CA PRO A 14 7.62 -41.43 -15.42
C PRO A 14 8.28 -40.08 -15.62
N CYS A 15 7.69 -39.02 -15.07
CA CYS A 15 8.17 -37.65 -15.20
C CYS A 15 8.32 -36.95 -13.84
N ILE A 16 9.10 -35.87 -13.82
CA ILE A 16 9.31 -35.05 -12.63
C ILE A 16 8.51 -33.76 -12.78
N GLY A 17 7.55 -33.54 -11.89
CA GLY A 17 6.84 -32.27 -11.77
C GLY A 17 7.65 -31.28 -10.94
N PHE A 18 7.78 -30.05 -11.42
CA PHE A 18 8.40 -28.95 -10.67
C PHE A 18 7.34 -27.94 -10.27
N SER A 19 7.35 -27.57 -8.98
CA SER A 19 6.58 -26.45 -8.46
C SER A 19 7.56 -25.33 -8.14
N ILE A 20 7.42 -24.19 -8.81
CA ILE A 20 8.20 -22.98 -8.50
C ILE A 20 7.27 -22.00 -7.80
N ARG A 21 7.56 -21.70 -6.54
CA ARG A 21 6.86 -20.66 -5.78
C ARG A 21 7.79 -19.47 -5.62
N LEU A 22 7.32 -18.30 -6.04
CA LEU A 22 8.01 -17.06 -5.76
C LEU A 22 7.75 -16.70 -4.29
N THR A 23 8.64 -17.13 -3.39
CA THR A 23 8.62 -16.66 -2.00
C THR A 23 8.87 -15.16 -2.03
N PRO A 24 8.02 -14.32 -1.41
CA PRO A 24 8.36 -12.92 -1.21
C PRO A 24 9.70 -12.85 -0.47
N PRO A 25 10.56 -11.86 -0.78
CA PRO A 25 11.86 -11.76 -0.14
C PRO A 25 11.68 -11.71 1.39
N ALA A 26 12.28 -12.68 2.09
CA ALA A 26 12.44 -12.63 3.54
C ALA A 26 13.33 -11.41 3.85
N GLY A 27 12.69 -10.30 4.20
CA GLY A 27 13.32 -8.98 4.29
C GLY A 27 12.60 -7.87 3.54
N ALA A 28 11.53 -8.16 2.79
CA ALA A 28 10.49 -7.15 2.63
C ALA A 28 9.79 -7.03 3.99
N GLU A 29 10.30 -6.13 4.80
CA GLU A 29 9.47 -5.25 5.62
C GLU A 29 8.36 -4.71 4.71
N ILE A 30 7.33 -5.52 4.45
CA ILE A 30 5.98 -5.03 4.22
C ILE A 30 5.61 -4.49 5.60
N SER A 31 6.19 -3.31 5.88
CA SER A 31 5.50 -2.16 6.42
C SER A 31 4.18 -2.59 7.02
N VAL A 32 4.18 -2.68 8.35
CA VAL A 32 2.99 -2.67 9.22
C VAL A 32 1.97 -1.57 8.81
N THR A 33 2.36 -0.68 7.89
CA THR A 33 1.58 0.40 7.30
C THR A 33 0.87 0.10 5.96
N VAL A 34 1.01 -1.09 5.34
CA VAL A 34 0.18 -1.46 4.16
C VAL A 34 -1.21 -1.96 4.58
N GLU A 35 -1.30 -2.68 5.69
CA GLU A 35 -2.58 -3.13 6.28
C GLU A 35 -3.61 -1.99 6.49
N PRO A 36 -3.25 -0.82 7.06
CA PRO A 36 -4.23 0.25 7.28
C PRO A 36 -4.77 0.83 5.97
N MET A 37 -3.97 0.89 4.90
CA MET A 37 -4.44 1.41 3.61
C MET A 37 -5.37 0.41 2.92
N GLN A 38 -5.02 -0.87 2.92
CA GLN A 38 -5.85 -1.92 2.33
C GLN A 38 -7.20 -2.03 3.05
N ALA A 39 -7.20 -1.93 4.39
CA ALA A 39 -8.42 -1.89 5.20
C ALA A 39 -9.26 -0.63 4.89
N ALA A 40 -8.64 0.55 4.77
CA ALA A 40 -9.36 1.78 4.44
C ALA A 40 -10.00 1.74 3.04
N VAL A 41 -9.29 1.18 2.05
CA VAL A 41 -9.85 0.96 0.71
C VAL A 41 -11.01 -0.04 0.76
N LYS A 42 -10.91 -1.11 1.54
CA LYS A 42 -12.02 -2.05 1.73
C LYS A 42 -13.27 -1.36 2.27
N VAL A 43 -13.13 -0.48 3.27
CA VAL A 43 -14.24 0.29 3.83
C VAL A 43 -14.93 1.16 2.77
N LEU A 44 -14.18 1.75 1.84
CA LEU A 44 -14.77 2.49 0.72
C LEU A 44 -15.54 1.57 -0.24
N CYS A 45 -15.00 0.38 -0.54
CA CYS A 45 -15.66 -0.60 -1.39
C CYS A 45 -16.97 -1.11 -0.77
N ASP A 46 -16.99 -1.34 0.55
CA ASP A 46 -18.18 -1.78 1.27
C ASP A 46 -19.29 -0.70 1.28
N GLN A 47 -18.96 0.57 0.99
CA GLN A 47 -19.93 1.67 0.88
C GLN A 47 -20.51 1.85 -0.54
N VAL A 48 -20.07 1.05 -1.51
CA VAL A 48 -20.64 1.07 -2.86
C VAL A 48 -22.10 0.62 -2.80
N GLY A 49 -23.00 1.45 -3.33
CA GLY A 49 -24.45 1.23 -3.25
C GLY A 49 -25.12 1.83 -2.01
N SER A 50 -24.37 2.26 -1.00
CA SER A 50 -24.90 2.96 0.19
C SER A 50 -24.49 4.45 0.27
N ALA A 51 -23.43 4.85 -0.42
CA ALA A 51 -23.02 6.25 -0.55
C ALA A 51 -22.97 6.69 -2.03
N ALA A 52 -23.23 7.98 -2.27
CA ALA A 52 -23.09 8.57 -3.59
C ALA A 52 -21.62 8.58 -4.03
N LEU A 53 -21.37 8.30 -5.31
CA LEU A 53 -20.02 8.23 -5.87
C LEU A 53 -19.14 9.48 -5.57
N PRO A 54 -19.65 10.73 -5.65
CA PRO A 54 -18.84 11.91 -5.30
C PRO A 54 -18.33 11.89 -3.85
N VAL A 55 -19.14 11.36 -2.92
CA VAL A 55 -18.75 11.22 -1.51
C VAL A 55 -17.66 10.18 -1.35
N LEU A 56 -17.75 9.05 -2.06
CA LEU A 56 -16.72 8.02 -2.05
C LEU A 56 -15.40 8.54 -2.62
N MET A 57 -15.44 9.30 -3.72
CA MET A 57 -14.25 9.92 -4.31
C MET A 57 -13.59 10.93 -3.38
N GLN A 58 -14.39 11.76 -2.69
CA GLN A 58 -13.87 12.70 -1.70
C GLN A 58 -13.14 11.96 -0.55
N ARG A 59 -13.76 10.93 0.02
CA ARG A 59 -13.17 10.11 1.09
C ARG A 59 -11.91 9.38 0.62
N ALA A 60 -11.92 8.85 -0.60
CA ALA A 60 -10.76 8.20 -1.20
C ALA A 60 -9.58 9.18 -1.37
N SER A 61 -9.87 10.40 -1.85
CA SER A 61 -8.88 11.45 -1.99
C SER A 61 -8.24 11.83 -0.65
N GLU A 62 -9.04 12.00 0.40
CA GLU A 62 -8.54 12.30 1.75
C GLU A 62 -7.64 11.20 2.31
N LEU A 63 -8.04 9.93 2.15
CA LEU A 63 -7.25 8.77 2.58
C LEU A 63 -5.92 8.69 1.84
N LEU A 64 -5.94 8.84 0.52
CA LEU A 64 -4.73 8.83 -0.31
C LEU A 64 -3.81 9.99 0.04
N GLN A 65 -4.36 11.19 0.22
CA GLN A 65 -3.59 12.38 0.58
C GLN A 65 -2.87 12.20 1.92
N ARG A 66 -3.57 11.72 2.95
CA ARG A 66 -2.95 11.42 4.26
C ARG A 66 -1.84 10.39 4.12
N ASN A 67 -2.07 9.34 3.33
CA ASN A 67 -1.06 8.30 3.10
C ASN A 67 0.18 8.85 2.38
N PHE A 68 0.02 9.67 1.35
CA PHE A 68 1.14 10.28 0.64
C PHE A 68 1.96 11.23 1.53
N ILE A 69 1.29 12.05 2.36
CA ILE A 69 1.97 12.93 3.33
C ILE A 69 2.79 12.10 4.31
N ARG A 70 2.19 11.05 4.89
CA ARG A 70 2.89 10.14 5.81
C ARG A 70 4.12 9.52 5.15
N MET A 71 3.97 8.95 3.94
CA MET A 71 5.09 8.34 3.20
C MET A 71 6.20 9.35 2.87
N ALA A 72 5.84 10.58 2.51
CA ALA A 72 6.82 11.62 2.24
C ALA A 72 7.58 12.02 3.52
N MET A 73 6.89 12.13 4.66
CA MET A 73 7.50 12.44 5.95
C MET A 73 8.43 11.32 6.45
N GLU A 74 8.02 10.06 6.30
CA GLU A 74 8.83 8.88 6.61
C GLU A 74 10.12 8.86 5.77
N ARG A 75 10.01 9.11 4.46
CA ARG A 75 11.18 9.16 3.55
C ARG A 75 12.07 10.37 3.78
N ALA A 76 11.51 11.49 4.21
CA ALA A 76 12.24 12.71 4.48
C ALA A 76 12.92 12.74 5.86
N GLY A 77 12.62 11.79 6.75
CA GLY A 77 13.16 11.76 8.11
C GLY A 77 12.72 12.97 8.94
N ALA A 78 11.43 13.34 8.85
CA ALA A 78 10.81 14.51 9.49
C ALA A 78 11.28 15.90 8.98
N ASP A 79 12.07 15.97 7.91
CA ASP A 79 12.39 17.23 7.23
C ASP A 79 11.22 17.69 6.33
N LEU A 80 10.52 18.74 6.74
CA LEU A 80 9.37 19.29 6.02
C LEU A 80 9.72 19.82 4.62
N ASN A 81 10.92 20.36 4.41
CA ASN A 81 11.31 20.88 3.10
C ASN A 81 11.55 19.74 2.11
N LYS A 82 12.22 18.67 2.58
CA LYS A 82 12.40 17.46 1.78
C LYS A 82 11.08 16.76 1.49
N ALA A 83 10.19 16.63 2.48
CA ALA A 83 8.87 16.04 2.29
C ALA A 83 8.02 16.84 1.29
N ALA A 84 8.03 18.18 1.38
CA ALA A 84 7.32 19.04 0.43
C ALA A 84 7.88 18.88 -0.99
N THR A 85 9.20 18.78 -1.13
CA THR A 85 9.88 18.51 -2.40
C THR A 85 9.49 17.16 -2.99
N LEU A 86 9.44 16.11 -2.17
CA LEU A 86 9.00 14.76 -2.59
C LEU A 86 7.54 14.75 -3.06
N LEU A 87 6.70 15.60 -2.49
CA LEU A 87 5.28 15.73 -2.84
C LEU A 87 5.04 16.71 -4.01
N GLY A 88 6.06 17.45 -4.46
CA GLY A 88 5.92 18.46 -5.52
C GLY A 88 5.10 19.69 -5.10
N ILE A 89 5.02 19.97 -3.79
CA ILE A 89 4.30 21.12 -3.23
C ILE A 89 5.27 22.01 -2.43
N ASN A 90 4.83 23.20 -2.05
CA ASN A 90 5.63 24.05 -1.18
C ASN A 90 5.46 23.69 0.31
N ARG A 91 6.40 24.16 1.14
CA ARG A 91 6.43 23.90 2.59
C ARG A 91 5.15 24.35 3.31
N GLN A 92 4.63 25.54 2.96
CA GLN A 92 3.44 26.11 3.60
C GLN A 92 2.19 25.27 3.31
N GLN A 93 2.05 24.79 2.07
CA GLN A 93 0.98 23.87 1.67
C GLN A 93 1.06 22.58 2.49
N LEU A 94 2.26 21.99 2.62
CA LEU A 94 2.45 20.79 3.43
C LEU A 94 2.07 21.02 4.91
N GLU A 95 2.46 22.16 5.49
CA GLU A 95 2.11 22.51 6.87
C GLU A 95 0.59 22.60 7.07
N MET A 96 -0.13 23.24 6.16
CA MET A 96 -1.60 23.32 6.21
C MET A 96 -2.24 21.94 6.13
N LEU A 97 -1.75 21.09 5.23
CA LEU A 97 -2.28 19.74 5.05
C LEU A 97 -1.96 18.83 6.26
N ASN A 98 -0.79 19.00 6.88
CA ASN A 98 -0.39 18.25 8.06
C ASN A 98 -1.18 18.67 9.31
N GLN A 99 -1.45 19.97 9.48
CA GLN A 99 -2.29 20.47 10.58
C GLN A 99 -3.74 19.99 10.48
N GLY A 100 -4.27 19.85 9.26
CA GLY A 100 -5.60 19.26 9.04
C GLY A 100 -5.67 17.77 9.37
N ALA A 101 -4.54 17.05 9.34
CA ALA A 101 -4.47 15.63 9.70
C ALA A 101 -4.37 15.37 11.22
N SER A 102 -3.87 16.34 12.00
CA SER A 102 -3.76 16.21 13.47
C SER A 102 -5.06 16.55 14.23
N ASN A 103 -6.05 17.16 13.57
CA ASN A 103 -7.30 17.63 14.17
C ASN A 103 -8.53 16.78 13.79
N ALA A 104 -8.34 15.60 13.18
CA ALA A 104 -9.41 14.73 12.68
C ALA A 104 -9.15 13.27 13.03
#